data_AF-A0A6G0IX23-F1
#
_entry.id   AF-A0A6G0IX23-F1
#
_cell.length_a   1.000
_cell.length_b   1.000
_cell.length_c   1.000
_cell.angle_alpha   90.00
_cell.angle_beta   90.00
_cell.angle_gamma   90.00
#
_symmetry.space_group_name_H-M   'P 1'
#
loop_
_entity.id
_entity.type
_entity.pdbx_description
1 polymer ?
#
loop_
_entity_poly.entity_id
_entity_poly.type
_entity_poly.pdbx_seq_one_letter_code
_entity_poly.pdbx_strand_id
1 'polypeptide(L)'
;MWKMQLLDEHHLFIKYTSEDVVTLRVTDPSQPSFFVVYNMVSTEVLAVFENTSDQLLELFENFCDLFRNATLHSQAVQFPCSASSNNYARQVQRRFKDTIVNAKYGGHTEAVRRLLGQLPISAQSYSSSPYLDLSLFSYDDKWVSVMERPKTCGDHPIRFYARDSGLLKFKIQAGLLGRPVNHAVRRLVAFTFHPFEPFAISVQRTNAEYVVNFHMRHVCA
;
A
#
# COMPACT_ATOMS: atom_id res chain seq x y z
N MET A 1 13.38 13.38 14.56
CA MET A 1 13.27 12.14 13.76
C MET A 1 11.78 11.80 13.62
N TRP A 2 11.29 11.53 12.41
CA TRP A 2 9.86 11.24 12.15
C TRP A 2 9.55 9.75 12.21
N LYS A 3 10.30 8.97 11.43
CA LYS A 3 10.13 7.52 11.31
C LYS A 3 11.42 6.90 10.82
N MET A 4 11.64 5.63 11.16
CA MET A 4 12.74 4.83 10.64
C MET A 4 12.26 3.44 10.22
N GLN A 5 13.02 2.78 9.34
CA GLN A 5 12.88 1.37 9.00
C GLN A 5 14.27 0.74 8.81
N LEU A 6 14.36 -0.58 8.89
CA LEU A 6 15.52 -1.34 8.45
C LEU A 6 15.48 -1.51 6.93
N LEU A 7 16.61 -1.31 6.25
CA LEU A 7 16.79 -1.74 4.85
C LEU A 7 17.30 -3.19 4.79
N ASP A 8 18.15 -3.55 5.74
CA ASP A 8 18.70 -4.88 5.95
C ASP A 8 19.11 -5.03 7.43
N GLU A 9 19.92 -6.05 7.75
CA GLU A 9 20.40 -6.35 9.10
C GLU A 9 21.28 -5.25 9.72
N HIS A 10 21.92 -4.41 8.90
CA HIS A 10 22.96 -3.47 9.33
C HIS A 10 22.61 -2.00 9.04
N HIS A 11 21.69 -1.72 8.12
CA HIS A 11 21.39 -0.37 7.65
C HIS A 11 19.99 0.11 8.04
N LEU A 12 19.94 1.29 8.67
CA LEU A 12 18.72 2.04 8.94
C LEU A 12 18.45 3.05 7.84
N PHE A 13 17.18 3.16 7.47
CA PHE A 13 16.65 4.25 6.65
C PHE A 13 15.75 5.14 7.50
N ILE A 14 16.21 6.36 7.75
CA ILE A 14 15.63 7.29 8.72
C ILE A 14 15.11 8.53 7.99
N LYS A 15 13.88 8.94 8.30
CA LYS A 15 13.34 10.22 7.84
C LYS A 15 13.40 11.26 8.95
N TYR A 16 14.02 12.40 8.64
CA TYR A 16 14.02 13.61 9.45
C TYR A 16 13.10 14.65 8.83
N THR A 17 12.43 15.42 9.69
CA THR A 17 11.56 16.54 9.32
C THR A 17 11.60 17.54 10.46
N SER A 18 10.92 18.69 10.31
CA SER A 18 10.86 19.73 11.33
C SER A 18 10.21 19.22 12.62
N GLU A 19 10.61 19.82 13.74
CA GLU A 19 10.05 19.50 15.06
C GLU A 19 8.52 19.65 15.09
N ASP A 20 7.99 20.69 14.46
CA ASP A 20 6.56 20.95 14.42
C ASP A 20 5.76 19.84 13.75
N VAL A 21 6.32 19.19 12.72
CA VAL A 21 5.70 18.02 12.09
C VAL A 21 5.80 16.81 13.01
N VAL A 22 6.96 16.56 13.62
CA VAL A 22 7.16 15.43 14.56
C VAL A 22 6.25 15.54 15.78
N THR A 23 6.05 16.75 16.28
CA THR A 23 5.18 17.03 17.44
C THR A 23 3.72 17.23 17.05
N LEU A 24 3.36 17.00 15.77
CA LEU A 24 2.01 17.13 15.21
C LEU A 24 1.40 18.53 15.39
N ARG A 25 2.22 19.56 15.62
CA ARG A 25 1.80 20.97 15.66
C ARG A 25 1.44 21.48 14.26
N VAL A 26 2.10 20.94 13.24
CA VAL A 26 1.81 21.19 11.83
C VAL A 26 1.49 19.86 11.16
N THR A 27 0.30 19.77 10.56
CA THR A 27 -0.13 18.58 9.81
C THR A 27 0.26 18.63 8.33
N ASP A 28 0.86 19.72 7.86
CA ASP A 28 1.23 19.87 6.47
C ASP A 28 2.46 19.00 6.12
N PRO A 29 2.30 17.95 5.30
CA PRO A 29 3.39 17.09 4.88
C PRO A 29 4.33 17.75 3.85
N SER A 30 4.04 19.00 3.42
CA SER A 30 4.85 19.74 2.44
C SER A 30 6.20 20.23 2.98
N GLN A 31 6.43 20.08 4.30
CA GLN A 31 7.65 20.54 4.95
C GLN A 31 8.90 19.85 4.40
N PRO A 32 10.04 20.57 4.31
CA PRO A 32 11.32 19.98 3.98
C PRO A 32 11.62 18.78 4.88
N SER A 33 12.10 17.70 4.27
CA SER A 33 12.52 16.50 5.00
C SER A 33 13.71 15.85 4.31
N PHE A 34 14.49 15.13 5.11
CA PHE A 34 15.69 14.43 4.65
C PHE A 34 15.56 12.96 4.99
N PHE A 35 16.10 12.12 4.13
CA PHE A 35 16.26 10.69 4.32
C PHE A 35 17.73 10.38 4.53
N VAL A 36 18.03 9.57 5.53
CA VAL A 36 19.39 9.22 5.93
C VAL A 36 19.55 7.71 5.92
N VAL A 37 20.58 7.21 5.25
CA VAL A 37 21.04 5.82 5.34
C VAL A 37 22.16 5.77 6.37
N TYR A 38 21.94 5.04 7.45
CA TYR A 38 22.86 4.93 8.58
C TYR A 38 23.30 3.48 8.78
N ASN A 39 24.60 3.24 8.85
CA ASN A 39 25.15 1.93 9.18
C ASN A 39 25.25 1.78 10.70
N MET A 40 24.52 0.82 11.26
CA MET A 40 24.48 0.60 12.71
C MET A 40 25.77 -0.04 13.26
N VAL A 41 26.56 -0.70 12.41
CA VAL A 41 27.80 -1.38 12.80
C VAL A 41 28.98 -0.41 12.79
N SER A 42 29.21 0.29 11.68
CA SER A 42 30.30 1.28 11.58
C SER A 42 29.95 2.62 12.23
N THR A 43 28.67 2.84 12.56
CA THR A 43 28.13 4.09 13.11
C THR A 43 28.23 5.30 12.15
N GLU A 44 28.27 5.04 10.85
CA GLU A 44 28.47 6.06 9.81
C GLU A 44 27.17 6.41 9.06
N VAL A 45 27.09 7.65 8.59
CA VAL A 45 26.08 8.10 7.63
C VAL A 45 26.59 7.82 6.22
N LEU A 46 25.92 6.91 5.51
CA LEU A 46 26.31 6.49 4.17
C LEU A 46 25.75 7.40 3.07
N ALA A 47 24.54 7.92 3.27
CA ALA A 47 23.87 8.80 2.31
C ALA A 47 22.84 9.70 2.98
N VAL A 48 22.63 10.88 2.40
CA VAL A 48 21.57 11.82 2.76
C VAL A 48 20.86 12.27 1.49
N PHE A 49 19.53 12.17 1.49
CA PHE A 49 18.69 12.57 0.37
C PHE A 49 17.65 13.58 0.82
N GLU A 50 17.39 14.60 0.02
CA GLU A 50 16.25 15.49 0.21
C GLU A 50 14.95 14.77 -0.20
N ASN A 51 13.81 15.24 0.30
CA ASN A 51 12.50 14.74 -0.10
C ASN A 51 12.09 15.07 -1.54
N THR A 52 12.94 15.77 -2.27
CA THR A 52 12.84 16.06 -3.70
C THR A 52 13.92 15.34 -4.53
N SER A 53 14.62 14.36 -3.95
CA SER A 53 15.70 13.63 -4.63
C SER A 53 15.17 12.67 -5.71
N ASP A 54 15.50 12.96 -6.96
CA ASP A 54 15.23 12.06 -8.10
C ASP A 54 15.98 10.73 -7.97
N GLN A 55 17.20 10.74 -7.45
CA GLN A 55 18.00 9.53 -7.24
C GLN A 55 17.31 8.57 -6.27
N LEU A 56 16.83 9.08 -5.14
CA LEU A 56 16.10 8.25 -4.17
C LEU A 56 14.76 7.77 -4.77
N LEU A 57 14.10 8.60 -5.58
CA LEU A 57 12.90 8.17 -6.29
C LEU A 57 13.21 7.01 -7.23
N GLU A 58 14.24 7.11 -8.06
CA GLU A 58 14.64 6.05 -8.99
C GLU A 58 14.93 4.74 -8.25
N LEU A 59 15.68 4.79 -7.15
CA LEU A 59 15.91 3.63 -6.29
C LEU A 59 14.61 3.05 -5.75
N PHE A 60 13.69 3.90 -5.29
CA PHE A 60 12.40 3.45 -4.80
C PHE A 60 11.54 2.83 -5.90
N GLU A 61 11.44 3.41 -7.09
CA GLU A 61 10.60 2.88 -8.17
C GLU A 61 11.12 1.54 -8.70
N ASN A 62 12.45 1.37 -8.77
CA ASN A 62 13.07 0.16 -9.31
C ASN A 62 13.28 -0.95 -8.27
N PHE A 63 13.36 -0.61 -6.98
CA PHE A 63 13.68 -1.56 -5.92
C PHE A 63 12.72 -1.49 -4.72
N CYS A 64 11.45 -1.11 -4.94
CA CYS A 64 10.47 -0.87 -3.86
C CYS A 64 10.29 -2.07 -2.91
N ASP A 65 10.53 -3.30 -3.38
CA ASP A 65 10.45 -4.51 -2.56
C ASP A 65 11.47 -4.54 -1.41
N LEU A 66 12.67 -3.99 -1.63
CA LEU A 66 13.71 -3.87 -0.60
C LEU A 66 13.29 -2.91 0.53
N PHE A 67 12.40 -1.96 0.24
CA PHE A 67 11.87 -1.04 1.26
C PHE A 67 10.70 -1.62 2.05
N ARG A 68 10.09 -2.72 1.59
CA ARG A 68 8.84 -3.27 2.16
C ARG A 68 9.08 -4.41 3.15
N ASN A 69 10.31 -4.91 3.28
CA ASN A 69 10.65 -6.06 4.14
C ASN A 69 9.64 -7.21 3.97
N ALA A 70 9.32 -7.55 2.73
CA ALA A 70 8.41 -8.64 2.41
C ALA A 70 9.18 -9.95 2.49
N THR A 71 9.41 -10.46 3.71
CA THR A 71 9.74 -11.87 4.03
C THR A 71 10.41 -12.65 2.88
N LEU A 72 11.56 -12.16 2.38
CA LEU A 72 12.22 -12.71 1.20
C LEU A 72 12.62 -14.19 1.40
N HIS A 73 12.70 -14.61 2.67
CA HIS A 73 13.11 -15.94 3.09
C HIS A 73 11.95 -16.93 3.30
N SER A 74 10.69 -16.50 3.17
CA SER A 74 9.54 -17.42 3.28
C SER A 74 9.15 -17.94 1.89
N GLN A 75 9.20 -19.26 1.70
CA GLN A 75 8.78 -19.91 0.45
C GLN A 75 7.33 -19.57 0.06
N ALA A 76 6.47 -19.22 1.03
CA ALA A 76 5.07 -18.88 0.80
C ALA A 76 4.84 -17.45 0.24
N VAL A 77 5.87 -16.59 0.18
CA VAL A 77 5.75 -15.15 -0.17
C VAL A 77 6.69 -14.77 -1.33
N GLN A 78 7.15 -15.75 -2.13
CA GLN A 78 8.29 -15.58 -3.03
C GLN A 78 8.17 -14.48 -4.10
N PHE A 79 6.95 -14.01 -4.43
CA PHE A 79 6.75 -13.01 -5.48
C PHE A 79 5.76 -11.92 -5.04
N PRO A 80 6.22 -10.88 -4.30
CA PRO A 80 5.34 -9.76 -3.96
C PRO A 80 4.87 -9.05 -5.23
N CYS A 81 3.59 -8.70 -5.31
CA CYS A 81 3.06 -7.88 -6.39
C CYS A 81 3.39 -6.40 -6.13
N SER A 82 4.44 -5.89 -6.78
CA SER A 82 4.95 -4.53 -6.57
C SER A 82 5.29 -3.83 -7.89
N ALA A 83 5.57 -2.53 -7.86
CA ALA A 83 5.94 -1.80 -9.07
C ALA A 83 7.32 -2.20 -9.63
N SER A 84 8.21 -2.73 -8.77
CA SER A 84 9.50 -3.26 -9.22
C SER A 84 9.34 -4.62 -9.90
N SER A 85 8.47 -5.50 -9.39
CA SER A 85 8.33 -6.89 -9.85
C SER A 85 7.19 -7.14 -10.85
N ASN A 86 6.17 -6.29 -10.90
CA ASN A 86 4.94 -6.53 -11.66
C ASN A 86 4.60 -5.37 -12.61
N ASN A 87 4.43 -5.69 -13.89
CA ASN A 87 4.17 -4.70 -14.95
C ASN A 87 2.85 -3.92 -14.75
N TYR A 88 1.80 -4.57 -14.26
CA TYR A 88 0.51 -3.92 -13.99
C TYR A 88 0.61 -2.98 -12.80
N ALA A 89 1.26 -3.40 -11.72
CA ALA A 89 1.53 -2.54 -10.56
C ALA A 89 2.39 -1.33 -10.96
N ARG A 90 3.42 -1.55 -11.80
CA ARG A 90 4.27 -0.49 -12.35
C ARG A 90 3.46 0.52 -13.17
N GLN A 91 2.53 0.03 -14.00
CA GLN A 91 1.66 0.90 -14.78
C GLN A 91 0.73 1.73 -13.90
N VAL A 92 0.18 1.15 -12.83
CA VAL A 92 -0.65 1.89 -11.84
C VAL A 92 0.17 2.99 -11.18
N GLN A 93 1.40 2.70 -10.73
CA GLN A 93 2.29 3.70 -10.14
C GLN A 93 2.64 4.82 -11.13
N ARG A 94 2.95 4.49 -12.39
CA ARG A 94 3.23 5.50 -13.43
C ARG A 94 2.03 6.41 -13.66
N ARG A 95 0.83 5.85 -13.81
CA ARG A 95 -0.41 6.65 -13.95
C ARG A 95 -0.64 7.55 -12.74
N PHE A 96 -0.37 7.07 -11.53
CA PHE A 96 -0.47 7.87 -10.32
C PHE A 96 0.53 9.04 -10.32
N LYS A 97 1.79 8.79 -10.70
CA LYS A 97 2.82 9.81 -10.90
C LYS A 97 2.38 10.85 -11.93
N ASP A 98 1.95 10.41 -13.11
CA ASP A 98 1.48 11.27 -14.20
C ASP A 98 0.28 12.12 -13.78
N THR A 99 -0.63 11.57 -12.98
CA THR A 99 -1.78 12.31 -12.43
C THR A 99 -1.33 13.48 -11.56
N ILE A 100 -0.30 13.28 -10.73
CA ILE A 100 0.25 14.34 -9.87
C ILE A 100 1.00 15.38 -10.71
N VAL A 101 1.80 14.93 -11.67
CA VAL A 101 2.57 15.83 -12.54
C VAL A 101 1.64 16.77 -13.32
N ASN A 102 0.53 16.24 -13.85
CA ASN A 102 -0.40 16.99 -14.70
C ASN A 102 -1.50 17.74 -13.92
N ALA A 103 -1.55 17.63 -12.58
CA ALA A 103 -2.54 18.32 -11.78
C ALA A 103 -2.28 19.83 -11.68
N LYS A 104 -3.33 20.62 -11.41
CA LYS A 104 -3.20 22.06 -11.11
C LYS A 104 -2.38 22.22 -9.82
N TYR A 105 -1.30 23.01 -9.87
CA TYR A 105 -0.28 23.12 -8.81
C TYR A 105 0.52 21.84 -8.55
N GLY A 106 0.49 20.90 -9.50
CA GLY A 106 1.36 19.72 -9.51
C GLY A 106 2.74 20.03 -10.08
N GLY A 107 3.36 19.01 -10.64
CA GLY A 107 4.67 19.08 -11.28
C GLY A 107 5.58 17.93 -10.85
N HIS A 108 6.75 17.84 -11.48
CA HIS A 108 7.70 16.76 -11.24
C HIS A 108 8.18 16.73 -9.79
N THR A 109 8.62 17.86 -9.25
CA THR A 109 9.09 17.99 -7.87
C THR A 109 8.03 17.57 -6.85
N GLU A 110 6.76 17.93 -7.07
CA GLU A 110 5.66 17.56 -6.19
C GLU A 110 5.32 16.07 -6.31
N ALA A 111 5.42 15.49 -7.51
CA ALA A 111 5.29 14.05 -7.70
C ALA A 111 6.39 13.26 -6.97
N VAL A 112 7.65 13.70 -7.07
CA VAL A 112 8.78 13.12 -6.33
C VAL A 112 8.52 13.18 -4.84
N ARG A 113 8.19 14.37 -4.31
CA ARG A 113 7.89 14.58 -2.90
C ARG A 113 6.77 13.68 -2.40
N ARG A 114 5.69 13.55 -3.16
CA ARG A 114 4.53 12.75 -2.79
C ARG A 114 4.79 11.26 -2.84
N LEU A 115 5.58 10.80 -3.82
CA LEU A 115 5.99 9.40 -3.92
C LEU A 115 6.93 9.02 -2.77
N LEU A 116 7.98 9.82 -2.53
CA LEU A 116 8.92 9.62 -1.42
C LEU A 116 8.28 9.82 -0.04
N GLY A 117 7.20 10.58 0.04
CA GLY A 117 6.41 10.76 1.26
C GLY A 117 5.87 9.44 1.85
N GLN A 118 5.79 8.37 1.06
CA GLN A 118 5.42 7.03 1.52
C GLN A 118 6.50 6.35 2.38
N LEU A 119 7.75 6.80 2.26
CA LEU A 119 8.86 6.26 3.02
C LEU A 119 9.02 6.99 4.37
N PRO A 120 9.48 6.29 5.42
CA PRO A 120 9.65 4.84 5.52
C PRO A 120 8.30 4.09 5.54
N ILE A 121 8.26 2.91 4.95
CA ILE A 121 7.10 2.02 4.90
C ILE A 121 6.97 1.28 6.23
N SER A 122 5.74 1.12 6.73
CA SER A 122 5.54 0.28 7.91
C SER A 122 5.63 -1.20 7.53
N ALA A 123 6.36 -1.97 8.34
CA ALA A 123 6.31 -3.43 8.27
C ALA A 123 4.84 -3.88 8.35
N GLN A 124 4.46 -4.92 7.59
CA GLN A 124 3.09 -5.46 7.54
C GLN A 124 2.02 -4.57 6.88
N SER A 125 2.40 -3.50 6.15
CA SER A 125 1.41 -2.67 5.42
C SER A 125 0.93 -3.24 4.09
N TYR A 126 1.51 -4.35 3.63
CA TYR A 126 1.22 -4.94 2.33
C TYR A 126 0.91 -6.43 2.50
N SER A 127 -0.20 -6.85 1.90
CA SER A 127 -0.58 -8.25 1.81
C SER A 127 0.25 -8.97 0.75
N SER A 128 0.67 -10.19 1.04
CA SER A 128 1.33 -11.10 0.10
C SER A 128 0.36 -12.07 -0.57
N SER A 129 -0.95 -11.90 -0.37
CA SER A 129 -1.93 -12.85 -0.86
C SER A 129 -2.02 -12.89 -2.39
N PRO A 130 -2.07 -14.08 -3.03
CA PRO A 130 -2.21 -14.20 -4.48
C PRO A 130 -3.54 -13.63 -5.00
N TYR A 131 -4.54 -13.46 -4.13
CA TYR A 131 -5.81 -12.81 -4.49
C TYR A 131 -5.66 -11.34 -4.90
N LEU A 132 -4.59 -10.69 -4.43
CA LEU A 132 -4.28 -9.29 -4.72
C LEU A 132 -3.13 -9.14 -5.72
N ASP A 133 -2.70 -10.24 -6.34
CA ASP A 133 -1.69 -10.19 -7.39
C ASP A 133 -2.31 -9.65 -8.69
N LEU A 134 -1.81 -8.50 -9.14
CA LEU A 134 -2.28 -7.84 -10.35
C LEU A 134 -1.91 -8.58 -11.65
N SER A 135 -0.98 -9.56 -11.59
CA SER A 135 -0.68 -10.47 -12.70
C SER A 135 -1.75 -11.56 -12.85
N LEU A 136 -2.40 -11.96 -11.76
CA LEU A 136 -3.45 -12.98 -11.76
C LEU A 136 -4.83 -12.36 -11.97
N PHE A 137 -5.12 -11.25 -11.27
CA PHE A 137 -6.44 -10.65 -11.25
C PHE A 137 -6.44 -9.16 -11.62
N SER A 138 -7.49 -8.77 -12.34
CA SER A 138 -7.89 -7.39 -12.56
C SER A 138 -9.07 -7.07 -11.64
N TYR A 139 -8.90 -6.07 -10.79
CA TYR A 139 -9.92 -5.56 -9.86
C TYR A 139 -9.74 -4.05 -9.69
N ASP A 140 -10.74 -3.39 -9.12
CA ASP A 140 -10.73 -1.95 -8.87
C ASP A 140 -10.05 -1.64 -7.52
N ASP A 141 -8.89 -0.98 -7.58
CA ASP A 141 -8.01 -0.72 -6.43
C ASP A 141 -8.60 0.27 -5.40
N LYS A 142 -9.64 0.99 -5.82
CA LYS A 142 -10.43 1.89 -4.98
C LYS A 142 -11.13 1.15 -3.84
N TRP A 143 -11.56 -0.09 -4.09
CA TRP A 143 -12.34 -0.88 -3.13
C TRP A 143 -11.48 -1.86 -2.34
N VAL A 144 -10.37 -2.33 -2.90
CA VAL A 144 -9.44 -3.27 -2.26
C VAL A 144 -8.05 -3.12 -2.88
N SER A 145 -6.97 -3.26 -2.12
CA SER A 145 -5.61 -3.14 -2.67
C SER A 145 -4.61 -3.98 -1.88
N VAL A 146 -3.44 -4.24 -2.48
CA VAL A 146 -2.29 -4.90 -1.81
C VAL A 146 -1.90 -4.17 -0.52
N MET A 147 -1.95 -2.84 -0.51
CA MET A 147 -1.73 -2.07 0.70
C MET A 147 -2.91 -2.22 1.66
N GLU A 148 -2.65 -2.77 2.84
CA GLU A 148 -3.63 -3.07 3.90
C GLU A 148 -4.05 -1.78 4.62
N ARG A 149 -4.97 -1.04 4.00
CA ARG A 149 -5.62 0.14 4.59
C ARG A 149 -7.13 0.05 4.45
N PRO A 150 -7.90 0.57 5.42
CA PRO A 150 -9.35 0.66 5.29
C PRO A 150 -9.77 1.40 4.02
N LYS A 151 -10.67 0.80 3.26
CA LYS A 151 -11.27 1.35 2.03
C LYS A 151 -12.71 1.75 2.29
N THR A 152 -13.28 2.60 1.43
CA THR A 152 -14.72 2.88 1.49
C THR A 152 -15.48 1.58 1.23
N CYS A 153 -16.46 1.24 2.07
CA CYS A 153 -17.31 0.09 1.84
C CYS A 153 -18.35 0.43 0.76
N GLY A 154 -18.24 -0.21 -0.40
CA GLY A 154 -19.23 -0.11 -1.47
C GLY A 154 -20.45 -1.00 -1.21
N ASP A 155 -21.57 -0.64 -1.84
CA ASP A 155 -22.80 -1.45 -1.80
C ASP A 155 -22.77 -2.62 -2.79
N HIS A 156 -21.92 -2.51 -3.82
CA HIS A 156 -21.79 -3.51 -4.87
C HIS A 156 -20.64 -4.48 -4.57
N PRO A 157 -20.75 -5.75 -4.99
CA PRO A 157 -19.64 -6.71 -4.87
C PRO A 157 -18.41 -6.25 -5.66
N ILE A 158 -17.24 -6.40 -5.05
CA ILE A 158 -15.94 -6.20 -5.69
C ILE A 158 -15.70 -7.39 -6.61
N ARG A 159 -15.44 -7.14 -7.89
CA ARG A 159 -15.29 -8.18 -8.92
C ARG A 159 -13.82 -8.42 -9.23
N PHE A 160 -13.42 -9.68 -9.29
CA PHE A 160 -12.07 -10.11 -9.65
C PHE A 160 -12.12 -10.87 -10.97
N TYR A 161 -11.52 -10.29 -12.00
CA TYR A 161 -11.44 -10.87 -13.34
C TYR A 161 -10.06 -11.47 -13.54
N ALA A 162 -9.97 -12.64 -14.16
CA ALA A 162 -8.68 -13.23 -14.50
C ALA A 162 -7.97 -12.40 -15.58
N ARG A 163 -6.67 -12.17 -15.43
CA ARG A 163 -5.87 -11.43 -16.42
C ARG A 163 -5.67 -12.18 -17.73
N ASP A 164 -5.61 -13.51 -17.66
CA ASP A 164 -5.39 -14.39 -18.81
C ASP A 164 -6.58 -14.42 -19.79
N SER A 165 -7.79 -14.41 -19.25
CA SER A 165 -9.03 -14.72 -19.98
C SER A 165 -10.07 -13.61 -19.91
N GLY A 166 -9.92 -12.65 -19.00
CA GLY A 166 -10.92 -11.61 -18.72
C GLY A 166 -12.19 -12.13 -18.05
N LEU A 167 -12.27 -13.43 -17.74
CA LEU A 167 -13.42 -14.04 -17.11
C LEU A 167 -13.51 -13.64 -15.64
N LEU A 168 -14.73 -13.37 -15.18
CA LEU A 168 -15.02 -13.14 -13.76
C LEU A 168 -14.75 -14.45 -12.98
N LYS A 169 -13.78 -14.44 -12.05
CA LYS A 169 -13.43 -15.62 -11.26
C LYS A 169 -14.17 -15.67 -9.93
N PHE A 170 -14.28 -14.55 -9.24
CA PHE A 170 -15.02 -14.45 -7.99
C PHE A 170 -15.41 -13.00 -7.68
N LYS A 171 -16.26 -12.84 -6.67
CA LYS A 171 -16.68 -11.55 -6.14
C LYS A 171 -16.54 -11.56 -4.61
N ILE A 172 -16.20 -10.43 -4.04
CA ILE A 172 -16.20 -10.22 -2.59
C ILE A 172 -17.28 -9.21 -2.25
N GLN A 173 -18.20 -9.60 -1.37
CA GLN A 173 -19.27 -8.72 -0.91
C GLN A 173 -19.01 -8.31 0.53
N ALA A 174 -18.47 -7.10 0.71
CA ALA A 174 -18.22 -6.57 2.04
C ALA A 174 -19.48 -5.98 2.68
N GLY A 175 -20.36 -5.32 1.92
CA GLY A 175 -21.49 -4.58 2.47
C GLY A 175 -22.55 -5.44 3.19
N LEU A 176 -23.27 -4.80 4.12
CA LEU A 176 -24.41 -5.40 4.82
C LEU A 176 -25.55 -5.68 3.84
N LEU A 177 -25.87 -6.97 3.66
CA LEU A 177 -27.07 -7.39 2.95
C LEU A 177 -28.31 -7.12 3.81
N GLY A 178 -29.31 -6.41 3.25
CA GLY A 178 -30.66 -6.33 3.83
C GLY A 178 -30.88 -5.34 4.99
N ARG A 179 -29.91 -4.50 5.37
CA ARG A 179 -30.14 -3.40 6.32
C ARG A 179 -30.30 -2.06 5.60
N PRO A 180 -31.24 -1.19 6.03
CA PRO A 180 -31.39 0.15 5.45
C PRO A 180 -30.07 0.91 5.58
N VAL A 181 -29.57 1.38 4.44
CA VAL A 181 -28.30 2.09 4.35
C VAL A 181 -28.52 3.54 4.80
N ASN A 182 -27.90 3.92 5.92
CA ASN A 182 -27.85 5.32 6.30
C ASN A 182 -26.70 5.99 5.54
N HIS A 183 -27.02 6.68 4.44
CA HIS A 183 -26.04 7.32 3.54
C HIS A 183 -25.26 8.48 4.18
N ALA A 184 -25.65 8.92 5.38
CA ALA A 184 -25.01 10.02 6.09
C ALA A 184 -23.61 9.67 6.63
N VAL A 185 -23.26 8.38 6.81
CA VAL A 185 -21.98 7.96 7.41
C VAL A 185 -21.13 7.19 6.42
N ARG A 186 -19.91 7.67 6.19
CA ARG A 186 -18.92 6.98 5.35
C ARG A 186 -18.47 5.69 6.04
N ARG A 187 -18.91 4.54 5.50
CA ARG A 187 -18.50 3.22 5.98
C ARG A 187 -17.13 2.85 5.45
N LEU A 188 -16.26 2.36 6.33
CA LEU A 188 -14.95 1.83 5.97
C LEU A 188 -14.92 0.32 6.19
N VAL A 189 -14.19 -0.38 5.33
CA VAL A 189 -13.93 -1.82 5.43
C VAL A 189 -12.43 -2.06 5.34
N ALA A 190 -11.90 -2.85 6.28
CA ALA A 190 -10.56 -3.42 6.20
C ALA A 190 -10.65 -4.85 5.68
N PHE A 191 -9.69 -5.25 4.86
CA PHE A 191 -9.59 -6.61 4.35
C PHE A 191 -8.29 -7.25 4.82
N THR A 192 -8.37 -8.51 5.21
CA THR A 192 -7.22 -9.36 5.50
C THR A 192 -7.35 -10.60 4.66
N PHE A 193 -6.47 -10.76 3.69
CA PHE A 193 -6.45 -11.93 2.82
C PHE A 193 -5.48 -12.97 3.36
N HIS A 194 -5.90 -14.23 3.34
CA HIS A 194 -4.99 -15.30 3.70
C HIS A 194 -3.85 -15.39 2.67
N PRO A 195 -2.60 -15.62 3.10
CA PRO A 195 -1.45 -15.68 2.19
C PRO A 195 -1.46 -16.86 1.20
N PHE A 196 -2.29 -17.89 1.41
CA PHE A 196 -2.29 -19.11 0.58
C PHE A 196 -3.66 -19.80 0.49
N GLU A 197 -4.40 -19.93 1.60
CA GLU A 197 -5.75 -20.49 1.58
C GLU A 197 -6.78 -19.60 0.84
N PRO A 198 -7.85 -20.19 0.29
CA PRO A 198 -8.92 -19.45 -0.40
C PRO A 198 -9.88 -18.76 0.57
N PHE A 199 -9.33 -17.86 1.36
CA PHE A 199 -9.97 -17.23 2.48
C PHE A 199 -9.60 -15.75 2.60
N ALA A 200 -10.59 -14.91 2.88
CA ALA A 200 -10.38 -13.52 3.26
C ALA A 200 -11.38 -13.11 4.35
N ILE A 201 -10.98 -12.14 5.16
CA ILE A 201 -11.83 -11.53 6.19
C ILE A 201 -12.08 -10.09 5.76
N SER A 202 -13.32 -9.63 5.85
CA SER A 202 -13.63 -8.21 5.78
C SER A 202 -14.24 -7.72 7.09
N VAL A 203 -13.72 -6.61 7.61
CA VAL A 203 -14.15 -6.02 8.88
C VAL A 203 -14.62 -4.60 8.62
N GLN A 204 -15.89 -4.33 8.93
CA GLN A 204 -16.46 -3.00 8.92
C GLN A 204 -16.63 -2.51 10.36
N ARG A 205 -16.33 -1.23 10.58
CA ARG A 205 -16.69 -0.54 11.82
C ARG A 205 -17.84 0.42 11.52
N THR A 206 -18.98 0.19 12.15
CA THR A 206 -20.17 1.04 12.06
C THR A 206 -20.49 1.58 13.45
N ASN A 207 -20.15 2.85 13.69
CA ASN A 207 -20.26 3.51 15.00
C ASN A 207 -19.54 2.70 16.10
N ALA A 208 -20.30 1.95 16.91
CA ALA A 208 -19.83 1.11 18.01
C ALA A 208 -19.83 -0.39 17.70
N GLU A 209 -20.37 -0.82 16.56
CA GLU A 209 -20.45 -2.23 16.17
C GLU A 209 -19.41 -2.60 15.11
N TYR A 210 -18.94 -3.84 15.18
CA TYR A 210 -18.10 -4.45 14.17
C TYR A 210 -18.91 -5.50 13.40
N VAL A 211 -18.87 -5.41 12.08
CA VAL A 211 -19.42 -6.45 11.20
C VAL A 211 -18.24 -7.15 10.55
N VAL A 212 -18.12 -8.44 10.82
CA VAL A 212 -17.05 -9.30 10.29
C VAL A 212 -17.66 -10.29 9.32
N ASN A 213 -17.17 -10.30 8.09
CA ASN A 213 -17.55 -11.30 7.09
C ASN A 213 -16.35 -12.20 6.77
N PHE A 214 -16.65 -13.49 6.68
CA PHE A 214 -15.70 -14.52 6.27
C PHE A 214 -15.99 -14.92 4.83
N HIS A 215 -15.04 -14.69 3.93
CA HIS A 215 -15.13 -15.00 2.51
C HIS A 215 -14.38 -16.28 2.26
N MET A 216 -15.10 -17.36 1.95
CA MET A 216 -14.52 -18.67 1.63
C MET A 216 -14.94 -19.06 0.21
N ARG A 217 -14.01 -19.67 -0.53
CA ARG A 217 -14.36 -20.27 -1.82
C ARG A 217 -15.23 -21.49 -1.59
N HIS A 218 -16.48 -21.43 -2.06
CA HIS A 218 -17.33 -22.61 -2.12
C HIS A 218 -16.86 -23.50 -3.28
N VAL A 219 -16.33 -24.68 -2.96
CA VAL A 219 -16.07 -25.71 -3.97
C VAL A 219 -17.38 -26.47 -4.14
N CYS A 220 -18.07 -26.29 -5.27
CA CYS A 220 -19.13 -27.24 -5.63
C CYS A 220 -18.44 -28.56 -6.00
N ALA A 221 -18.74 -29.60 -5.24
CA ALA A 221 -18.43 -30.99 -5.60
C ALA A 221 -19.36 -31.46 -6.72
#